data_AF-A0A543DMD0-F1
#
_entry.id   AF-A0A543DMD0-F1
#
_cell.length_a   1.000
_cell.length_b   1.000
_cell.length_c   1.000
_cell.angle_alpha   90.00
_cell.angle_beta   90.00
_cell.angle_gamma   90.00
#
_symmetry.space_group_name_H-M   'P 1'
#
loop_
_entity.id
_entity.type
_entity.pdbx_description
1 polymer ?
#
loop_
_entity_poly.entity_id
_entity_poly.type
_entity_poly.pdbx_seq_one_letter_code
_entity_poly.pdbx_strand_id
1 'polypeptide(L)'
;MSDDNGLWLLALGPTGAAALYWAIYRYYRNTDKSHAFERETDVVAQPVTGTDRQVDTVTGTQRTRINGDNVQAYRQRVERVRDDGRPS
;
A
#
# COMPACT_ATOMS: atom_id res chain seq x y z
N MET A 1 -43.90 -36.91 -17.56
CA MET A 1 -42.66 -36.12 -17.37
C MET A 1 -43.04 -34.67 -17.11
N SER A 2 -43.21 -34.30 -15.84
CA SER A 2 -43.58 -32.91 -15.48
C SER A 2 -42.98 -32.43 -14.15
N ASP A 3 -42.58 -33.33 -13.24
CA ASP A 3 -42.12 -32.92 -11.91
C ASP A 3 -40.62 -32.57 -11.87
N ASP A 4 -39.75 -33.39 -12.48
CA ASP A 4 -38.29 -33.14 -12.47
C ASP A 4 -37.88 -31.87 -13.23
N ASN A 5 -38.58 -31.56 -14.33
CA ASN A 5 -38.26 -30.40 -15.16
C ASN A 5 -38.67 -29.08 -14.48
N GLY A 6 -39.74 -29.11 -13.67
CA GLY A 6 -40.21 -27.96 -12.91
C GLY A 6 -39.28 -27.62 -11.74
N LEU A 7 -38.73 -28.64 -11.06
CA LEU A 7 -37.81 -28.46 -9.94
C LEU A 7 -36.49 -27.81 -10.39
N TRP A 8 -35.95 -28.20 -11.56
CA TRP A 8 -34.75 -27.56 -12.12
C TRP A 8 -34.98 -26.09 -12.45
N LEU A 9 -36.12 -25.76 -13.09
CA LEU A 9 -36.47 -24.37 -13.41
C LEU A 9 -36.65 -23.50 -12.15
N LEU A 10 -37.27 -24.05 -11.10
CA LEU A 10 -37.41 -23.35 -9.82
C LEU A 10 -36.04 -23.11 -9.15
N ALA A 11 -35.13 -24.08 -9.26
CA ALA A 11 -33.80 -23.98 -8.70
C ALA A 11 -32.92 -22.93 -9.40
N LEU A 12 -33.17 -22.59 -10.67
CA LEU A 12 -32.34 -21.62 -11.42
C LEU A 12 -32.25 -20.24 -10.74
N GLY A 13 -33.32 -19.77 -10.10
CA GLY A 13 -33.31 -18.48 -9.40
C GLY A 13 -32.34 -18.47 -8.21
N PRO A 14 -32.57 -19.29 -7.18
CA PRO A 14 -31.70 -19.35 -6.00
C PRO A 14 -30.26 -19.76 -6.34
N THR A 15 -30.07 -20.73 -7.23
CA THR A 15 -28.72 -21.17 -7.63
C THR A 15 -27.98 -20.09 -8.42
N GLY A 16 -28.66 -19.40 -9.34
CA GLY A 16 -28.11 -18.26 -10.08
C GLY A 16 -27.74 -17.10 -9.17
N ALA A 17 -28.58 -16.77 -8.19
CA ALA A 17 -28.31 -15.71 -7.22
C ALA A 17 -27.09 -16.05 -6.34
N ALA A 18 -27.01 -17.28 -5.84
CA ALA A 18 -25.87 -17.75 -5.06
C ALA A 18 -24.58 -17.79 -5.88
N ALA A 19 -24.64 -18.28 -7.12
CA ALA A 19 -23.50 -18.33 -8.02
C ALA A 19 -22.97 -16.93 -8.37
N LEU A 20 -23.86 -15.98 -8.68
CA LEU A 20 -23.50 -14.59 -8.95
C LEU A 20 -22.86 -13.93 -7.73
N TYR A 21 -23.49 -14.07 -6.55
CA TYR A 21 -22.94 -13.56 -5.30
C TYR A 21 -21.54 -14.12 -5.03
N TRP A 22 -21.36 -15.43 -5.17
CA TRP A 22 -20.09 -16.10 -4.91
C TRP A 22 -19.00 -15.68 -5.91
N ALA A 23 -19.35 -15.52 -7.19
CA ALA A 23 -18.42 -15.03 -8.22
C ALA A 23 -17.93 -13.61 -7.91
N ILE A 24 -18.84 -12.69 -7.54
CA ILE A 24 -18.47 -11.32 -7.12
C ILE A 24 -17.64 -11.37 -5.84
N TYR A 25 -18.06 -12.14 -4.85
CA TYR A 25 -17.35 -12.30 -3.59
C TYR A 25 -15.91 -12.76 -3.81
N ARG A 26 -15.68 -13.79 -4.64
CA ARG A 26 -14.35 -14.31 -4.95
C ARG A 26 -13.53 -13.37 -5.84
N TYR A 27 -14.18 -12.60 -6.72
CA TYR A 27 -13.51 -11.59 -7.54
C TYR A 27 -12.91 -10.46 -6.69
N TYR A 28 -13.63 -10.03 -5.65
CA TYR A 28 -13.17 -8.97 -4.75
C TYR A 28 -12.37 -9.49 -3.55
N ARG A 29 -12.64 -10.73 -3.10
CA ARG A 29 -11.82 -11.40 -2.10
C ARG A 29 -10.56 -11.91 -2.77
N ASN A 30 -9.50 -11.12 -2.63
CA ASN A 30 -8.12 -11.47 -2.96
C ASN A 30 -7.55 -12.67 -2.16
N THR A 31 -8.36 -13.63 -1.72
CA THR A 31 -7.89 -14.81 -0.97
C THR A 31 -7.01 -15.72 -1.84
N ASP A 32 -7.17 -15.64 -3.16
CA ASP A 32 -6.35 -16.40 -4.14
C ASP A 32 -5.08 -15.63 -4.57
N LYS A 33 -4.85 -14.42 -4.03
CA LYS A 33 -3.62 -13.65 -4.24
C LYS A 33 -2.79 -13.66 -2.96
N SER A 34 -1.86 -14.60 -2.88
CA SER A 34 -0.68 -14.42 -2.04
C SER A 34 0.02 -13.14 -2.49
N HIS A 35 0.09 -12.14 -1.62
CA HIS A 35 0.92 -10.95 -1.82
C HIS A 35 2.40 -11.37 -1.80
N ALA A 36 2.86 -12.02 -2.86
CA ALA A 36 4.29 -12.17 -3.14
C ALA A 36 4.80 -10.83 -3.70
N PHE A 37 4.78 -9.80 -2.86
CA PHE A 37 5.58 -8.61 -3.10
C PHE A 37 6.95 -8.82 -2.44
N GLU A 38 7.67 -9.84 -2.91
CA GLU A 38 9.12 -9.90 -2.71
C GLU A 38 9.75 -9.21 -3.91
N ARG A 39 9.90 -7.88 -3.81
CA ARG A 39 10.91 -7.19 -4.61
C ARG A 39 12.06 -6.90 -3.66
N GLU A 40 13.00 -7.84 -3.61
CA GLU A 40 14.32 -7.57 -3.07
C GLU A 40 14.95 -6.50 -3.97
N THR A 41 14.87 -5.25 -3.53
CA THR A 41 15.61 -4.17 -4.16
C THR A 41 17.01 -4.30 -3.60
N ASP A 42 17.92 -4.84 -4.41
CA ASP A 42 19.34 -4.83 -4.09
C ASP A 42 19.78 -3.36 -4.06
N VAL A 43 19.81 -2.78 -2.86
CA VAL A 43 20.32 -1.42 -2.65
C VAL A 43 21.84 -1.56 -2.66
N VAL A 44 22.41 -1.49 -3.87
CA VAL A 44 23.84 -1.24 -4.02
C VAL A 44 24.07 0.18 -3.50
N ALA A 45 24.36 0.29 -2.20
CA ALA A 45 24.81 1.53 -1.59
C ALA A 45 26.13 1.90 -2.27
N GLN A 46 26.07 2.83 -3.22
CA GLN A 46 27.29 3.50 -3.67
C GLN A 46 27.95 4.11 -2.44
N PRO A 47 29.27 3.97 -2.27
CA PRO A 47 29.95 4.57 -1.14
C PRO A 47 29.62 6.06 -1.14
N VAL A 48 28.91 6.50 -0.10
CA VAL A 48 28.68 7.92 0.15
C VAL A 48 30.05 8.49 0.44
N THR A 49 30.71 9.00 -0.59
CA THR A 49 32.04 9.58 -0.47
C THR A 49 31.80 10.99 0.03
N GLY A 50 31.80 11.13 1.35
CA GLY A 50 31.61 12.37 2.07
C GLY A 50 32.14 12.18 3.47
N THR A 51 32.86 13.16 3.99
CA THR A 51 33.19 13.19 5.42
C THR A 51 31.88 13.28 6.19
N ASP A 52 31.45 12.15 6.76
CA ASP A 52 30.24 12.10 7.57
C ASP A 52 30.49 12.94 8.83
N ARG A 53 29.91 14.15 8.85
CA ARG A 53 29.94 15.03 10.01
C ARG A 53 28.59 14.91 10.69
N GLN A 54 28.56 14.25 11.83
CA GLN A 54 27.40 14.29 12.70
C GLN A 54 27.08 15.75 13.05
N VAL A 55 25.93 16.23 12.58
CA VAL A 55 25.44 17.59 12.83
C VAL A 55 24.52 17.66 14.04
N ASP A 56 23.83 16.57 14.37
CA ASP A 56 22.94 16.49 15.52
C ASP A 56 22.67 15.04 15.94
N THR A 57 22.15 14.85 17.15
CA THR A 57 21.68 13.56 17.68
C THR A 57 20.44 13.77 18.53
N VAL A 58 19.31 13.23 18.07
CA VAL A 58 18.05 13.30 18.78
C VAL A 58 17.74 11.96 19.43
N THR A 59 17.81 11.88 20.77
CA THR A 59 17.46 10.66 21.53
C THR A 59 16.24 10.92 22.40
N GLY A 60 15.25 10.03 22.40
CA GLY A 60 14.11 10.09 23.33
C GLY A 60 12.95 11.02 22.95
N THR A 61 12.69 11.24 21.65
CA THR A 61 11.57 12.08 21.21
C THR A 61 10.21 11.45 21.55
N GLN A 62 9.41 12.12 22.39
CA GLN A 62 7.99 11.79 22.63
C GLN A 62 7.03 12.57 21.73
N ARG A 63 7.56 13.45 20.86
CA ARG A 63 6.71 14.23 19.93
C ARG A 63 6.06 13.28 18.94
N THR A 64 4.76 13.43 18.78
CA THR A 64 3.96 12.70 17.79
C THR A 64 4.13 13.26 16.37
N ARG A 65 4.83 14.39 16.20
CA ARG A 65 5.01 15.10 14.93
C ARG A 65 6.42 15.70 14.80
N ILE A 66 6.88 15.77 13.56
CA ILE A 66 8.17 16.37 13.18
C ILE A 66 7.93 17.82 12.79
N ASN A 67 8.82 18.72 13.20
CA ASN A 67 8.75 20.11 12.77
C ASN A 67 8.96 20.20 11.26
N GLY A 68 7.98 20.78 10.55
CA GLY A 68 7.97 20.83 9.09
C GLY A 68 7.28 19.65 8.41
N ASP A 69 6.48 18.85 9.14
CA ASP A 69 5.65 17.82 8.52
C ASP A 69 4.64 18.42 7.53
N ASN A 70 4.39 17.73 6.42
CA ASN A 70 3.45 18.15 5.38
C ASN A 70 2.15 17.31 5.40
N VAL A 71 1.85 16.67 6.53
CA VAL A 71 0.80 15.63 6.64
C VAL A 71 -0.57 16.17 6.27
N GLN A 72 -0.86 17.46 6.51
CA GLN A 72 -2.13 18.08 6.14
C GLN A 72 -2.07 18.88 4.82
N ALA A 73 -0.89 19.03 4.23
CA ALA A 73 -0.63 19.80 3.03
C ALA A 73 -0.10 18.91 1.90
N TYR A 74 -0.88 17.88 1.51
CA TYR A 74 -0.46 16.83 0.57
C TYR A 74 0.03 17.31 -0.81
N ARG A 75 -0.31 18.55 -1.20
CA ARG A 75 0.14 19.15 -2.48
C ARG A 75 1.39 20.00 -2.33
N GLN A 76 1.84 20.27 -1.11
CA GLN A 76 3.07 21.00 -0.86
C GLN A 76 4.23 20.01 -0.95
N ARG A 77 5.02 20.15 -2.02
CA ARG A 77 6.23 19.36 -2.21
C ARG A 77 7.26 19.81 -1.17
N VAL A 78 7.85 18.84 -0.47
CA VAL A 78 8.99 19.11 0.40
C VAL A 78 10.17 19.54 -0.47
N GLU A 79 10.69 20.73 -0.19
CA GLU A 79 11.91 21.22 -0.83
C GLU A 79 13.11 20.62 -0.11
N ARG A 80 14.12 20.17 -0.87
CA ARG A 80 15.39 19.78 -0.25
C ARG A 80 15.98 21.02 0.40
N VAL A 81 16.35 20.92 1.67
CA VAL A 81 17.19 21.93 2.31
C VAL A 81 18.45 22.03 1.47
N ARG A 82 18.62 23.15 0.77
CA ARG A 82 19.90 23.46 0.12
C ARG A 82 20.91 23.62 1.21
N ASP A 83 21.98 22.85 1.12
CA ASP A 83 23.12 22.94 2.02
C ASP A 83 23.90 24.20 1.62
N ASP A 84 23.32 25.38 1.89
CA ASP A 84 23.94 26.67 1.65
C ASP A 84 24.93 26.94 2.79
N GLY A 85 26.03 26.20 2.71
CA GLY A 85 27.16 26.26 3.60
C GLY A 85 28.48 26.42 2.84
N ARG A 86 28.70 27.59 2.21
CA ARG A 86 29.74 28.56 2.64
C ARG A 86 30.05 29.67 1.61
N PRO A 87 30.52 30.83 2.11
CA PRO A 87 30.93 31.97 1.31
C PRO A 87 32.40 31.87 0.84
N SER A 88 32.66 32.44 -0.33
CA SER A 88 33.90 33.15 -0.69
C SER A 88 33.60 34.13 -1.82
#